data_AF-A0A357B3L8-F1
#
_entry.id   AF-A0A357B3L8-F1
#
_cell.length_a   1.000
_cell.length_b   1.000
_cell.length_c   1.000
_cell.angle_alpha   90.00
_cell.angle_beta   90.00
_cell.angle_gamma   90.00
#
_symmetry.space_group_name_H-M   'P 1'
#
loop_
_entity.id
_entity.type
_entity.pdbx_description
1 polymer ?
#
loop_
_entity_poly.entity_id
_entity_poly.type
_entity_poly.pdbx_seq_one_letter_code
_entity_poly.pdbx_strand_id
1 'polypeptide(L)'
;MTKKANQNSPAGAGRLSARRFKPGTIKRLFSYMAEYRLRMVFVAVCILLSAAAGAASSLFLKTLIDGHIIPLLGQETPAYADLLRAILMMAGIYLTGVLATLCYNRTMVNIEQGTLKKIRDAMFRHMQTLPIRYFDTHTHGDVMSRYTNDTDTLRQAISQSFPQMLSSSVTVMAAFCAMLYLSVGLALFVAVFALVLLKVMKMLVGRSSKYFIRQQADLGEVNGYIEEMISGQKVVKVFCHEESAKRVFDEKNEVLCHSATQAGKYGNITMPVVGNMGYMLYVLLAIVGGAAGIAELPNLSLTGINTLTIGTIVSFLTLSRSFINPIGQISMQFNMVVMALAGASRIFDLMDEESEQDAGYVTLVNAKTENG
;
A
#
# COMPACT_ATOMS: atom_id res chain seq x y z
N MET A 1 35.29 46.36 -16.74
CA MET A 1 35.20 45.40 -17.87
C MET A 1 34.95 44.01 -17.29
N THR A 2 33.68 43.64 -17.22
CA THR A 2 33.14 42.45 -16.53
C THR A 2 32.97 41.31 -17.54
N LYS A 3 33.86 40.32 -17.51
CA LYS A 3 33.69 39.07 -18.25
C LYS A 3 32.77 38.15 -17.44
N LYS A 4 31.56 37.93 -17.93
CA LYS A 4 30.66 36.85 -17.49
C LYS A 4 31.34 35.51 -17.78
N ALA A 5 31.72 34.79 -16.73
CA ALA A 5 32.10 33.39 -16.82
C ALA A 5 30.83 32.54 -16.81
N ASN A 6 30.64 31.81 -17.90
CA ASN A 6 29.55 30.89 -18.15
C ASN A 6 29.74 29.64 -17.26
N GLN A 7 28.96 29.52 -16.18
CA GLN A 7 28.89 28.30 -15.37
C GLN A 7 27.88 27.34 -16.01
N ASN A 8 28.36 26.49 -16.90
CA ASN A 8 27.70 25.23 -17.24
C ASN A 8 28.05 24.21 -16.14
N SER A 9 27.23 24.15 -15.10
CA SER A 9 27.23 23.00 -14.19
C SER A 9 26.61 21.79 -14.89
N PRO A 10 27.22 20.59 -14.81
CA PRO A 10 26.67 19.41 -15.46
C PRO A 10 25.31 19.06 -14.83
N ALA A 11 24.31 18.96 -15.70
CA ALA A 11 22.99 18.43 -15.39
C ALA A 11 23.12 16.98 -14.90
N GLY A 12 23.13 16.79 -13.58
CA GLY A 12 23.31 15.47 -12.97
C GLY A 12 22.72 15.34 -11.56
N ALA A 13 21.96 16.30 -11.07
CA ALA A 13 21.12 16.09 -9.88
C ALA A 13 19.77 15.55 -10.37
N GLY A 14 19.69 14.22 -10.46
CA GLY A 14 18.48 13.52 -10.85
C GLY A 14 17.29 14.05 -10.05
N ARG A 15 16.41 14.79 -10.73
CA ARG A 15 15.00 14.86 -10.33
C ARG A 15 14.62 13.41 -10.06
N LEU A 16 14.23 13.09 -8.82
CA LEU A 16 13.28 12.01 -8.54
C LEU A 16 11.96 12.40 -9.22
N SER A 17 11.99 12.52 -10.55
CA SER A 17 10.83 12.43 -11.40
C SER A 17 10.24 11.11 -11.01
N ALA A 18 9.01 11.11 -10.51
CA ALA A 18 8.17 9.94 -10.52
C ALA A 18 8.44 9.22 -11.84
N ARG A 19 9.13 8.07 -11.79
CA ARG A 19 9.44 7.29 -12.98
C ARG A 19 8.07 6.95 -13.55
N ARG A 20 7.70 7.64 -14.63
CA ARG A 20 6.44 7.41 -15.34
C ARG A 20 6.47 5.95 -15.76
N PHE A 21 5.68 5.11 -15.11
CA PHE A 21 5.44 3.76 -15.58
C PHE A 21 4.90 3.84 -17.02
N LYS A 22 5.40 2.98 -17.91
CA LYS A 22 4.94 2.99 -19.30
C LYS A 22 3.42 2.76 -19.36
N PRO A 23 2.67 3.53 -20.17
CA PRO A 23 1.25 3.28 -20.37
C PRO A 23 1.08 1.89 -20.97
N GLY A 24 0.44 0.98 -20.24
CA GLY A 24 0.26 -0.43 -20.66
C GLY A 24 0.88 -1.47 -19.73
N THR A 25 1.77 -1.09 -18.80
CA THR A 25 2.39 -2.03 -17.83
C THR A 25 1.34 -2.76 -17.00
N ILE A 26 0.30 -2.06 -16.55
CA ILE A 26 -0.83 -2.67 -15.82
C ILE A 26 -1.53 -3.72 -16.69
N LYS A 27 -1.89 -3.36 -17.94
CA LYS A 27 -2.59 -4.25 -18.86
C LYS A 27 -1.78 -5.52 -19.14
N ARG A 28 -0.47 -5.38 -19.35
CA ARG A 28 0.44 -6.52 -19.58
C ARG A 28 0.62 -7.37 -18.32
N LEU A 29 0.69 -6.76 -17.14
CA LEU A 29 0.72 -7.51 -15.89
C LEU A 29 -0.56 -8.36 -15.72
N PHE A 30 -1.73 -7.75 -15.95
CA PHE A 30 -3.00 -8.46 -15.91
C PHE A 30 -3.11 -9.54 -16.99
N SER A 31 -2.44 -9.42 -18.15
CA SER A 31 -2.43 -10.50 -19.15
C SER A 31 -1.68 -11.74 -18.67
N TYR A 32 -0.60 -11.60 -17.89
CA TYR A 32 0.06 -12.76 -17.26
C TYR A 32 -0.82 -13.42 -16.20
N MET A 33 -1.67 -12.64 -15.52
CA MET A 33 -2.62 -13.15 -14.54
C MET A 33 -3.91 -13.71 -15.18
N ALA A 34 -4.16 -13.44 -16.47
CA ALA A 34 -5.41 -13.79 -17.14
C ALA A 34 -5.67 -15.31 -17.20
N GLU A 35 -4.62 -16.12 -17.20
CA GLU A 35 -4.77 -17.58 -17.09
C GLU A 35 -5.44 -18.01 -15.78
N TYR A 36 -5.29 -17.19 -14.73
CA TYR A 36 -5.92 -17.38 -13.43
C TYR A 36 -7.22 -16.58 -13.27
N ARG A 37 -7.86 -16.13 -14.37
CA ARG A 37 -9.09 -15.29 -14.32
C ARG A 37 -10.19 -15.83 -13.42
N LEU A 38 -10.44 -17.15 -13.44
CA LEU A 38 -11.46 -17.78 -12.59
C LEU A 38 -11.09 -17.69 -11.10
N ARG A 39 -9.80 -17.88 -10.78
CA ARG A 39 -9.29 -17.74 -9.42
C ARG A 39 -9.32 -16.28 -8.95
N MET A 40 -9.06 -15.32 -9.85
CA MET A 40 -9.19 -13.90 -9.53
C MET A 40 -10.64 -13.50 -9.23
N VAL A 41 -11.61 -14.01 -10.00
CA VAL A 41 -13.04 -13.80 -9.71
C VAL A 41 -13.41 -14.43 -8.37
N PHE A 42 -12.95 -15.65 -8.09
CA PHE A 42 -13.13 -16.29 -6.78
C PHE A 42 -12.56 -15.44 -5.63
N VAL A 43 -11.34 -14.92 -5.78
CA VAL A 43 -10.73 -14.00 -4.80
C VAL A 43 -11.60 -12.76 -4.60
N ALA A 44 -12.07 -12.12 -5.66
CA ALA A 44 -12.94 -10.94 -5.57
C ALA A 44 -14.25 -11.27 -4.83
N VAL A 45 -14.88 -12.41 -5.12
CA VAL A 45 -16.10 -12.86 -4.43
C VAL A 45 -15.84 -13.14 -2.95
N CYS A 46 -14.74 -13.80 -2.60
CA CYS A 46 -14.36 -14.02 -1.21
C CYS A 46 -14.05 -12.72 -0.46
N ILE A 47 -13.44 -11.73 -1.13
CA ILE A 47 -13.24 -10.39 -0.55
C ILE A 47 -14.60 -9.73 -0.27
N LEU A 48 -15.52 -9.74 -1.25
CA LEU A 48 -16.88 -9.23 -1.04
C LEU A 48 -17.58 -9.92 0.12
N LEU A 49 -17.49 -11.25 0.21
CA LEU A 49 -18.08 -12.04 1.28
C LEU A 49 -17.47 -11.69 2.65
N SER A 50 -16.15 -11.54 2.74
CA SER A 50 -15.47 -11.16 3.99
C SER A 50 -15.88 -9.76 4.47
N ALA A 51 -16.00 -8.80 3.57
CA ALA A 51 -16.44 -7.45 3.88
C ALA A 51 -17.92 -7.41 4.30
N ALA A 52 -18.77 -8.17 3.60
CA ALA A 52 -20.17 -8.34 3.95
C ALA A 52 -20.32 -9.01 5.32
N ALA A 53 -19.54 -10.04 5.62
CA ALA A 53 -19.52 -10.70 6.94
C ALA A 53 -19.07 -9.72 8.05
N GLY A 54 -18.07 -8.88 7.79
CA GLY A 54 -17.62 -7.85 8.74
C GLY A 54 -18.69 -6.79 9.02
N ALA A 55 -19.37 -6.30 7.96
CA ALA A 55 -20.48 -5.36 8.09
C ALA A 55 -21.68 -6.01 8.81
N ALA A 56 -22.05 -7.24 8.43
CA ALA A 56 -23.11 -8.01 9.06
C ALA A 56 -22.82 -8.27 10.55
N SER A 57 -21.59 -8.61 10.91
CA SER A 57 -21.17 -8.77 12.30
C SER A 57 -21.37 -7.48 13.10
N SER A 58 -21.02 -6.34 12.50
CA SER A 58 -21.18 -5.03 13.14
C SER A 58 -22.65 -4.64 13.30
N LEU A 59 -23.51 -4.97 12.32
CA LEU A 59 -24.95 -4.75 12.40
C LEU A 59 -25.63 -5.71 13.40
N PHE A 60 -25.17 -6.95 13.48
CA PHE A 60 -25.70 -7.95 14.39
C PHE A 60 -25.48 -7.58 15.85
N LEU A 61 -24.46 -6.77 16.13
CA LEU A 61 -24.22 -6.23 17.47
C LEU A 61 -25.41 -5.42 18.00
N LYS A 62 -26.12 -4.68 17.14
CA LYS A 62 -27.38 -4.00 17.50
C LYS A 62 -28.43 -5.01 17.94
N THR A 63 -28.67 -6.04 17.13
CA THR A 63 -29.68 -7.08 17.40
C THR A 63 -29.36 -7.87 18.67
N LEU A 64 -28.07 -8.14 18.91
CA LEU A 64 -27.60 -8.81 20.10
C LEU A 64 -27.85 -7.94 21.34
N ILE A 65 -27.47 -6.67 21.31
CA ILE A 65 -27.61 -5.75 22.45
C ILE A 65 -29.09 -5.46 22.73
N ASP A 66 -29.82 -4.96 21.74
CA ASP A 66 -31.20 -4.52 21.92
C ASP A 66 -32.16 -5.70 22.15
N GLY A 67 -31.93 -6.84 21.49
CA GLY A 67 -32.85 -7.98 21.52
C GLY A 67 -32.53 -9.03 22.58
N HIS A 68 -31.27 -9.19 22.99
CA HIS A 68 -30.86 -10.31 23.84
C HIS A 68 -30.11 -9.90 25.10
N ILE A 69 -29.49 -8.72 25.17
CA ILE A 69 -28.74 -8.29 26.37
C ILE A 69 -29.58 -7.36 27.25
N ILE A 70 -30.11 -6.29 26.68
CA ILE A 70 -30.90 -5.30 27.44
C ILE A 70 -32.14 -5.93 28.09
N PRO A 71 -32.92 -6.80 27.42
CA PRO A 71 -34.10 -7.41 28.03
C PRO A 71 -33.78 -8.39 29.18
N LEU A 72 -32.55 -8.89 29.27
CA LEU A 72 -32.10 -9.75 30.37
C LEU A 72 -31.68 -8.94 31.60
N LEU A 73 -31.42 -7.63 31.46
CA LEU A 73 -31.11 -6.74 32.58
C LEU A 73 -32.38 -6.52 33.40
N GLY A 74 -32.42 -7.08 34.61
CA GLY A 74 -33.53 -6.94 35.56
C GLY A 74 -34.46 -8.16 35.68
N GLN A 75 -34.17 -9.28 35.02
CA GLN A 75 -34.88 -10.55 35.25
C GLN A 75 -34.25 -11.37 36.38
N GLU A 76 -35.08 -11.93 37.27
CA GLU A 76 -34.62 -12.78 38.38
C GLU A 76 -34.21 -14.20 37.92
N THR A 77 -34.74 -14.69 36.78
CA THR A 77 -34.37 -15.99 36.16
C THR A 77 -34.18 -15.87 34.64
N PRO A 78 -33.05 -15.30 34.18
CA PRO A 78 -32.79 -15.11 32.76
C PRO A 78 -32.66 -16.43 31.98
N ALA A 79 -33.42 -16.56 30.90
CA ALA A 79 -33.30 -17.67 29.95
C ALA A 79 -32.14 -17.43 28.97
N TYR A 80 -30.95 -17.94 29.28
CA TYR A 80 -29.75 -17.75 28.45
C TYR A 80 -29.73 -18.51 27.12
N ALA A 81 -30.73 -19.36 26.85
CA ALA A 81 -30.78 -20.18 25.64
C ALA A 81 -30.81 -19.34 24.35
N ASP A 82 -31.60 -18.26 24.34
CA ASP A 82 -31.70 -17.37 23.17
C ASP A 82 -30.42 -16.54 22.97
N LEU A 83 -29.80 -16.09 24.07
CA LEU A 83 -28.51 -15.41 24.01
C LEU A 83 -27.41 -16.34 23.46
N LEU A 84 -27.36 -17.60 23.89
CA LEU A 84 -26.42 -18.59 23.38
C LEU A 84 -26.63 -18.81 21.87
N ARG A 85 -27.89 -18.90 21.41
CA ARG A 85 -28.20 -19.04 19.99
C ARG A 85 -27.75 -17.83 19.17
N ALA A 86 -27.95 -16.61 19.69
CA ALA A 86 -27.47 -15.39 19.05
C ALA A 86 -25.93 -15.34 18.98
N ILE A 87 -25.24 -15.73 20.05
CA ILE A 87 -23.77 -15.84 20.07
C ILE A 87 -23.27 -16.88 19.05
N LEU A 88 -23.90 -18.05 18.97
CA LEU A 88 -23.56 -19.07 17.98
C LEU A 88 -23.78 -18.60 16.54
N MET A 89 -24.85 -17.82 16.30
CA MET A 89 -25.09 -17.20 14.99
C MET A 89 -23.99 -16.18 14.66
N MET A 90 -23.61 -15.33 15.61
CA MET A 90 -22.50 -14.37 15.46
C MET A 90 -21.16 -15.09 15.20
N ALA A 91 -20.90 -16.19 15.92
CA ALA A 91 -19.74 -17.04 15.67
C ALA A 91 -19.75 -17.63 14.25
N GLY A 92 -20.92 -18.04 13.76
CA GLY A 92 -21.11 -18.47 12.38
C GLY A 92 -20.75 -17.37 11.37
N ILE A 93 -21.23 -16.13 11.57
CA ILE A 93 -20.91 -14.99 10.70
C ILE A 93 -19.39 -14.74 10.70
N TYR A 94 -18.74 -14.70 11.87
CA TYR A 94 -17.29 -14.53 11.92
C TYR A 94 -16.54 -15.68 11.25
N LEU A 95 -16.99 -16.93 11.45
CA LEU A 95 -16.39 -18.08 10.82
C LEU A 95 -16.48 -17.98 9.28
N THR A 96 -17.60 -17.52 8.72
CA THR A 96 -17.69 -17.28 7.28
C THR A 96 -16.70 -16.21 6.81
N GLY A 97 -16.53 -15.13 7.56
CA GLY A 97 -15.55 -14.08 7.24
C GLY A 97 -14.10 -14.58 7.31
N VAL A 98 -13.76 -15.37 8.33
CA VAL A 98 -12.43 -15.99 8.50
C VAL A 98 -12.14 -16.97 7.36
N LEU A 99 -13.09 -17.85 7.04
CA LEU A 99 -12.94 -18.82 5.95
C LEU A 99 -12.81 -18.13 4.60
N ALA A 100 -13.65 -17.12 4.31
CA ALA A 100 -13.53 -16.31 3.10
C ALA A 100 -12.14 -15.64 3.00
N THR A 101 -11.65 -15.11 4.13
CA THR A 101 -10.34 -14.47 4.21
C THR A 101 -9.20 -15.45 3.95
N LEU A 102 -9.25 -16.63 4.58
CA LEU A 102 -8.27 -17.69 4.38
C LEU A 102 -8.27 -18.20 2.94
N CYS A 103 -9.45 -18.44 2.37
CA CYS A 103 -9.62 -18.92 1.00
C CYS A 103 -9.05 -17.93 -0.02
N TYR A 104 -9.35 -16.64 0.09
CA TYR A 104 -8.81 -15.66 -0.86
C TYR A 104 -7.31 -15.50 -0.70
N ASN A 105 -6.77 -15.42 0.52
CA ASN A 105 -5.32 -15.28 0.74
C ASN A 105 -4.57 -16.49 0.18
N ARG A 106 -5.03 -17.71 0.47
CA ARG A 106 -4.41 -18.94 -0.04
C ARG A 106 -4.46 -19.02 -1.56
N THR A 107 -5.60 -18.65 -2.14
CA THR A 107 -5.76 -18.63 -3.60
C THR A 107 -4.86 -17.57 -4.23
N MET A 108 -4.72 -16.40 -3.60
CA MET A 108 -3.89 -15.31 -4.10
C MET A 108 -2.40 -15.69 -4.13
N VAL A 109 -1.91 -16.40 -3.11
CA VAL A 109 -0.52 -16.93 -3.11
C VAL A 109 -0.29 -17.85 -4.30
N ASN A 110 -1.25 -18.71 -4.64
CA ASN A 110 -1.13 -19.59 -5.81
C ASN A 110 -1.10 -18.81 -7.14
N ILE A 111 -1.90 -17.74 -7.26
CA ILE A 111 -1.90 -16.86 -8.44
C ILE A 111 -0.58 -16.10 -8.54
N GLU A 112 -0.12 -15.50 -7.44
CA GLU A 112 1.15 -14.79 -7.31
C GLU A 112 2.32 -15.66 -7.75
N GLN A 113 2.53 -16.81 -7.10
CA GLN A 113 3.68 -17.67 -7.36
C GLN A 113 3.65 -18.22 -8.78
N GLY A 114 2.47 -18.61 -9.26
CA GLY A 114 2.30 -19.07 -10.64
C GLY A 114 2.57 -17.98 -11.69
N THR A 115 2.20 -16.73 -11.40
CA THR A 115 2.48 -15.58 -12.28
C THR A 115 3.96 -15.23 -12.26
N LEU A 116 4.57 -15.19 -11.07
CA LEU A 116 5.98 -14.86 -10.90
C LEU A 116 6.90 -15.89 -11.56
N LYS A 117 6.57 -17.18 -11.44
CA LYS A 117 7.28 -18.25 -12.14
C LYS A 117 7.29 -18.00 -13.65
N LYS A 118 6.13 -17.73 -14.25
CA LYS A 118 6.04 -17.49 -15.70
C LYS A 118 6.85 -16.28 -16.15
N ILE A 119 6.80 -15.19 -15.38
CA ILE A 119 7.58 -13.99 -15.67
C ILE A 119 9.07 -14.32 -15.60
N ARG A 120 9.53 -15.02 -14.55
CA ARG A 120 10.93 -15.43 -14.41
C ARG A 120 11.38 -16.38 -15.51
N ASP A 121 10.58 -17.39 -15.86
CA ASP A 121 10.86 -18.34 -16.94
C ASP A 121 10.90 -17.64 -18.31
N ALA A 122 10.03 -16.66 -18.55
CA ALA A 122 10.03 -15.87 -19.77
C ALA A 122 11.23 -14.92 -19.85
N MET A 123 11.53 -14.20 -18.77
CA MET A 123 12.73 -13.37 -18.68
C MET A 123 14.00 -14.19 -18.91
N PHE A 124 14.14 -15.34 -18.25
CA PHE A 124 15.34 -16.16 -18.34
C PHE A 124 15.53 -16.78 -19.73
N ARG A 125 14.44 -17.22 -20.39
CA ARG A 125 14.50 -17.69 -21.78
C ARG A 125 14.89 -16.58 -22.75
N HIS A 126 14.28 -15.40 -22.61
CA HIS A 126 14.58 -14.24 -23.45
C HIS A 126 16.00 -13.72 -23.23
N MET A 127 16.48 -13.71 -22.00
CA MET A 127 17.85 -13.26 -21.69
C MET A 127 18.91 -14.09 -22.42
N GLN A 128 18.68 -15.38 -22.63
CA GLN A 128 19.60 -16.25 -23.37
C GLN A 128 19.64 -15.95 -24.88
N THR A 129 18.65 -15.21 -25.40
CA THR A 129 18.60 -14.82 -26.81
C THR A 129 19.06 -13.37 -27.03
N LEU A 130 19.49 -12.66 -25.98
CA LEU A 130 19.93 -11.27 -26.12
C LEU A 130 21.36 -11.18 -26.65
N PRO A 131 21.67 -10.18 -27.50
CA PRO A 131 23.01 -9.98 -28.02
C PRO A 131 23.99 -9.58 -26.91
N ILE A 132 25.28 -9.90 -27.09
CA ILE A 132 26.35 -9.55 -26.13
C ILE A 132 26.35 -8.05 -25.79
N ARG A 133 26.03 -7.19 -26.77
CA ARG A 133 25.89 -5.74 -26.60
C ARG A 133 24.95 -5.35 -25.45
N TYR A 134 23.89 -6.11 -25.20
CA TYR A 134 22.99 -5.85 -24.08
C TYR A 134 23.73 -5.98 -22.74
N PHE A 135 24.57 -7.00 -22.60
CA PHE A 135 25.36 -7.27 -21.40
C PHE A 135 26.56 -6.33 -21.25
N ASP A 136 27.09 -5.78 -22.35
CA ASP A 136 28.12 -4.74 -22.29
C ASP A 136 27.56 -3.36 -21.87
N THR A 137 26.27 -3.11 -22.14
CA THR A 137 25.60 -1.83 -21.83
C THR A 137 24.89 -1.82 -20.48
N HIS A 138 24.61 -2.98 -19.89
CA HIS A 138 23.94 -3.12 -18.60
C HIS A 138 24.84 -3.84 -17.59
N THR A 139 24.98 -3.26 -16.40
CA THR A 139 25.77 -3.89 -15.35
C THR A 139 25.12 -5.19 -14.88
N HIS A 140 25.94 -6.19 -14.53
CA HIS A 140 25.44 -7.45 -13.95
C HIS A 140 24.49 -7.22 -12.75
N GLY A 141 24.77 -6.19 -11.94
CA GLY A 141 23.91 -5.80 -10.81
C GLY A 141 22.52 -5.29 -11.23
N ASP A 142 22.42 -4.51 -12.33
CA ASP A 142 21.11 -4.05 -12.83
C ASP A 142 20.29 -5.23 -13.34
N VAL A 143 20.89 -6.13 -14.12
CA VAL A 143 20.23 -7.34 -14.62
C VAL A 143 19.75 -8.21 -13.45
N MET A 144 20.64 -8.50 -12.48
CA MET A 144 20.28 -9.32 -11.32
C MET A 144 19.19 -8.68 -10.45
N SER A 145 19.18 -7.36 -10.32
CA SER A 145 18.14 -6.61 -9.60
C SER A 145 16.75 -6.77 -10.25
N ARG A 146 16.67 -6.91 -11.58
CA ARG A 146 15.39 -7.19 -12.27
C ARG A 146 14.81 -8.58 -11.90
N TYR A 147 15.66 -9.58 -11.72
CA TYR A 147 15.28 -10.96 -11.33
C TYR A 147 15.05 -11.17 -9.84
N THR A 148 15.47 -10.22 -9.02
CA THR A 148 15.36 -10.29 -7.56
C THR A 148 14.41 -9.20 -7.08
N ASN A 149 14.91 -7.98 -6.92
CA ASN A 149 14.19 -6.85 -6.33
C ASN A 149 12.93 -6.48 -7.12
N ASP A 150 13.00 -6.28 -8.44
CA ASP A 150 11.82 -5.85 -9.20
C ASP A 150 10.73 -6.93 -9.17
N THR A 151 11.12 -8.18 -9.41
CA THR A 151 10.19 -9.31 -9.31
C THR A 151 9.61 -9.47 -7.91
N ASP A 152 10.36 -9.18 -6.84
CA ASP A 152 9.82 -9.20 -5.48
C ASP A 152 8.84 -8.05 -5.22
N THR A 153 9.13 -6.83 -5.71
CA THR A 153 8.16 -5.72 -5.62
C THR A 153 6.88 -6.05 -6.38
N LEU A 154 7.00 -6.70 -7.54
CA LEU A 154 5.86 -7.18 -8.31
C LEU A 154 5.08 -8.25 -7.56
N ARG A 155 5.80 -9.18 -6.92
CA ARG A 155 5.24 -10.23 -6.07
C ARG A 155 4.40 -9.63 -4.94
N GLN A 156 4.95 -8.66 -4.20
CA GLN A 156 4.25 -7.97 -3.11
C GLN A 156 3.00 -7.23 -3.60
N ALA A 157 3.08 -6.56 -4.76
CA ALA A 157 1.91 -5.86 -5.29
C ALA A 157 0.79 -6.82 -5.70
N ILE A 158 1.13 -7.95 -6.32
CA ILE A 158 0.16 -8.97 -6.70
C ILE A 158 -0.46 -9.59 -5.44
N SER A 159 0.33 -10.05 -4.49
CA SER A 159 -0.19 -10.85 -3.36
C SER A 159 -0.82 -10.04 -2.24
N GLN A 160 -0.39 -8.78 -2.06
CA GLN A 160 -0.77 -7.98 -0.92
C GLN A 160 -1.42 -6.67 -1.35
N SER A 161 -0.73 -5.81 -2.11
CA SER A 161 -1.22 -4.44 -2.33
C SER A 161 -2.51 -4.38 -3.15
N PHE A 162 -2.62 -5.09 -4.26
CA PHE A 162 -3.86 -5.09 -5.05
C PHE A 162 -5.05 -5.71 -4.30
N PRO A 163 -4.95 -6.91 -3.69
CA PRO A 163 -6.03 -7.47 -2.88
C PRO A 163 -6.40 -6.57 -1.71
N GLN A 164 -5.42 -5.99 -1.01
CA GLN A 164 -5.67 -5.12 0.12
C GLN A 164 -6.38 -3.82 -0.29
N MET A 165 -6.01 -3.21 -1.41
CA MET A 165 -6.73 -2.04 -1.94
C MET A 165 -8.17 -2.39 -2.29
N LEU A 166 -8.39 -3.49 -3.01
CA LEU A 166 -9.75 -3.95 -3.35
C LEU A 166 -10.58 -4.23 -2.09
N SER A 167 -10.03 -5.01 -1.15
CA SER A 167 -10.66 -5.33 0.13
C SER A 167 -10.97 -4.09 0.95
N SER A 168 -10.05 -3.13 1.01
CA SER A 168 -10.25 -1.87 1.72
C SER A 168 -11.34 -1.03 1.08
N SER A 169 -11.37 -0.91 -0.25
CA SER A 169 -12.43 -0.18 -0.97
C SER A 169 -13.81 -0.81 -0.76
N VAL A 170 -13.90 -2.14 -0.83
CA VAL A 170 -15.15 -2.87 -0.57
C VAL A 170 -15.58 -2.69 0.88
N THR A 171 -14.66 -2.82 1.83
CA THR A 171 -14.96 -2.66 3.27
C THR A 171 -15.48 -1.26 3.59
N VAL A 172 -14.85 -0.22 3.02
CA VAL A 172 -15.31 1.17 3.16
C VAL A 172 -16.73 1.31 2.61
N MET A 173 -17.00 0.76 1.42
CA MET A 173 -18.33 0.81 0.81
C MET A 173 -19.37 0.06 1.66
N ALA A 174 -19.07 -1.17 2.09
CA ALA A 174 -19.96 -1.98 2.91
C ALA A 174 -20.24 -1.33 4.27
N ALA A 175 -19.22 -0.78 4.93
CA ALA A 175 -19.36 -0.07 6.19
C ALA A 175 -20.21 1.20 6.01
N PHE A 176 -19.99 1.97 4.95
CA PHE A 176 -20.77 3.18 4.67
C PHE A 176 -22.24 2.87 4.38
N CYS A 177 -22.52 1.85 3.56
CA CYS A 177 -23.89 1.38 3.32
C CYS A 177 -24.56 0.90 4.62
N ALA A 178 -23.84 0.15 5.47
CA ALA A 178 -24.34 -0.29 6.77
C ALA A 178 -24.60 0.88 7.74
N MET A 179 -23.79 1.94 7.70
CA MET A 179 -24.04 3.15 8.47
C MET A 179 -25.30 3.87 8.00
N LEU A 180 -25.47 4.07 6.69
CA LEU A 180 -26.67 4.69 6.14
C LEU A 180 -27.94 3.88 6.48
N TYR A 181 -27.81 2.56 6.53
CA TYR A 181 -28.88 1.66 6.97
C TYR A 181 -29.30 1.93 8.42
N LEU A 182 -28.36 2.25 9.32
CA LEU A 182 -28.65 2.52 10.72
C LEU A 182 -29.05 3.99 11.00
N SER A 183 -28.32 4.97 10.46
CA SER A 183 -28.57 6.40 10.67
C SER A 183 -27.87 7.25 9.62
N VAL A 184 -28.62 8.03 8.86
CA VAL A 184 -28.05 8.97 7.89
C VAL A 184 -27.31 10.12 8.59
N GLY A 185 -27.83 10.59 9.73
CA GLY A 185 -27.23 11.70 10.49
C GLY A 185 -25.85 11.35 11.05
N LEU A 186 -25.72 10.21 11.73
CA LEU A 186 -24.42 9.75 12.24
C LEU A 186 -23.46 9.36 11.11
N ALA A 187 -23.95 8.78 10.01
CA ALA A 187 -23.13 8.49 8.84
C ALA A 187 -22.52 9.77 8.23
N LEU A 188 -23.31 10.85 8.10
CA LEU A 188 -22.84 12.14 7.61
C LEU A 188 -21.79 12.74 8.55
N PHE A 189 -22.01 12.66 9.87
CA PHE A 189 -21.02 13.09 10.86
C PHE A 189 -19.68 12.37 10.69
N VAL A 190 -19.70 11.04 10.54
CA VAL A 190 -18.50 10.24 10.28
C VAL A 190 -17.85 10.63 8.95
N ALA A 191 -18.65 10.84 7.89
CA ALA A 191 -18.15 11.25 6.59
C ALA A 191 -17.45 12.62 6.63
N VAL A 192 -18.04 13.61 7.32
CA VAL A 192 -17.43 14.94 7.53
C VAL A 192 -16.13 14.80 8.33
N PHE A 193 -16.13 14.01 9.40
CA PHE A 193 -14.93 13.75 10.18
C PHE A 193 -13.82 13.10 9.33
N ALA A 194 -14.18 12.16 8.46
CA ALA A 194 -13.24 11.53 7.56
C ALA A 194 -12.64 12.52 6.55
N LEU A 195 -13.41 13.50 6.04
CA LEU A 195 -12.87 14.58 5.21
C LEU A 195 -11.84 15.44 5.97
N VAL A 196 -12.09 15.74 7.25
CA VAL A 196 -11.13 16.44 8.11
C VAL A 196 -9.87 15.60 8.30
N LEU A 197 -10.00 14.30 8.58
CA LEU A 197 -8.88 13.36 8.69
C LEU A 197 -8.05 13.32 7.41
N LEU A 198 -8.69 13.23 6.24
CA LEU A 198 -8.01 13.24 4.94
C LEU A 198 -7.23 14.53 4.70
N LYS A 199 -7.78 15.68 5.13
CA LYS A 199 -7.10 16.98 5.03
C LYS A 199 -5.85 17.05 5.93
N VAL A 200 -5.95 16.58 7.17
CA VAL A 200 -4.82 16.48 8.11
C VAL A 200 -3.75 15.54 7.55
N MET A 201 -4.16 14.38 7.04
CA MET A 201 -3.28 13.41 6.40
C MET A 201 -2.52 14.00 5.23
N LYS A 202 -3.24 14.67 4.32
CA LYS A 202 -2.63 15.32 3.15
C LYS A 202 -1.59 16.37 3.57
N MET A 203 -1.84 17.11 4.66
CA MET A 203 -0.89 18.09 5.17
C MET A 203 0.38 17.44 5.74
N LEU A 204 0.24 16.42 6.59
CA LEU A 204 1.37 15.74 7.23
C LEU A 204 2.22 14.97 6.22
N VAL A 205 1.58 14.14 5.39
CA VAL A 205 2.25 13.36 4.35
C VAL A 205 2.88 14.29 3.32
N GLY A 206 2.20 15.38 2.93
CA GLY A 206 2.74 16.36 2.00
C GLY A 206 4.02 17.04 2.53
N ARG A 207 4.06 17.37 3.82
CA ARG A 207 5.28 17.91 4.47
C ARG A 207 6.39 16.86 4.55
N SER A 208 6.08 15.65 4.99
CA SER A 208 7.05 14.55 5.05
C SER A 208 7.67 14.29 3.67
N SER A 209 6.85 14.19 2.63
CA SER A 209 7.31 14.01 1.25
C SER A 209 8.20 15.14 0.76
N LYS A 210 7.86 16.40 1.05
CA LYS A 210 8.71 17.56 0.71
C LYS A 210 10.09 17.48 1.35
N TYR A 211 10.16 17.16 2.65
CA TYR A 211 11.45 17.02 3.34
C TYR A 211 12.20 15.75 2.92
N PHE A 212 11.51 14.68 2.55
CA PHE A 212 12.14 13.46 2.04
C PHE A 212 12.82 13.72 0.68
N ILE A 213 12.21 14.52 -0.20
CA ILE A 213 12.85 14.96 -1.46
C ILE A 213 14.11 15.78 -1.16
N ARG A 214 14.03 16.69 -0.18
CA ARG A 214 15.20 17.49 0.22
C ARG A 214 16.31 16.64 0.82
N GLN A 215 15.96 15.70 1.70
CA GLN A 215 16.89 14.72 2.27
C GLN A 215 17.64 13.95 1.18
N GLN A 216 16.96 13.54 0.11
CA GLN A 216 17.64 12.84 -1.00
C GLN A 216 18.60 13.74 -1.78
N ALA A 217 18.28 15.03 -1.94
CA ALA A 217 19.19 15.99 -2.57
C ALA A 217 20.42 16.25 -1.68
N ASP A 218 20.20 16.49 -0.38
CA ASP A 218 21.28 16.73 0.59
C ASP A 218 22.18 15.48 0.72
N LEU A 219 21.60 14.28 0.69
CA LEU A 219 22.35 13.01 0.70
C LEU A 219 23.24 12.86 -0.54
N GLY A 220 22.73 13.26 -1.71
CA GLY A 220 23.51 13.28 -2.95
C GLY A 220 24.69 14.25 -2.88
N GLU A 221 24.48 15.42 -2.28
CA GLU A 221 25.54 16.41 -2.09
C GLU A 221 26.64 15.93 -1.13
N VAL A 222 26.25 15.30 -0.01
CA VAL A 222 27.19 14.67 0.93
C VAL A 222 27.97 13.54 0.25
N ASN A 223 27.29 12.63 -0.45
CA ASN A 223 27.95 11.52 -1.14
C ASN A 223 28.92 11.99 -2.24
N GLY A 224 28.53 12.98 -3.03
CA GLY A 224 29.42 13.57 -4.03
C GLY A 224 30.66 14.20 -3.40
N TYR A 225 30.49 14.88 -2.26
CA TYR A 225 31.62 15.43 -1.51
C TYR A 225 32.55 14.34 -0.96
N ILE A 226 32.00 13.26 -0.41
CA ILE A 226 32.78 12.10 0.05
C ILE A 226 33.57 11.51 -1.13
N GLU A 227 32.95 11.32 -2.28
CA GLU A 227 33.58 10.73 -3.46
C GLU A 227 34.76 11.58 -3.97
N GLU A 228 34.60 12.91 -4.00
CA GLU A 228 35.65 13.85 -4.38
C GLU A 228 36.81 13.85 -3.37
N MET A 229 36.52 13.87 -2.06
CA MET A 229 37.54 13.90 -1.01
C MET A 229 38.32 12.58 -0.90
N ILE A 230 37.66 11.44 -1.08
CA ILE A 230 38.31 10.13 -1.08
C ILE A 230 39.17 9.94 -2.33
N SER A 231 38.66 10.31 -3.51
CA SER A 231 39.43 10.26 -4.76
C SER A 231 40.63 11.21 -4.72
N GLY A 232 40.43 12.40 -4.14
CA GLY A 232 41.44 13.44 -3.93
C GLY A 232 42.27 13.31 -2.66
N GLN A 233 42.18 12.19 -1.91
CA GLN A 233 42.74 12.09 -0.56
C GLN A 233 44.24 12.43 -0.49
N LYS A 234 45.03 12.05 -1.50
CA LYS A 234 46.46 12.39 -1.57
C LYS A 234 46.67 13.91 -1.63
N VAL A 235 45.85 14.62 -2.39
CA VAL A 235 45.90 16.09 -2.50
C VAL A 235 45.57 16.72 -1.15
N VAL A 236 44.49 16.27 -0.51
CA VAL A 236 44.10 16.76 0.83
C VAL A 236 45.23 16.56 1.85
N LYS A 237 45.90 15.39 1.82
CA LYS A 237 47.05 15.08 2.68
C LYS A 237 48.29 15.92 2.38
N VAL A 238 48.64 16.12 1.12
CA VAL A 238 49.82 16.89 0.72
C VAL A 238 49.69 18.36 1.09
N PHE A 239 48.47 18.92 0.98
CA PHE A 239 48.19 20.30 1.36
C PHE A 239 47.77 20.47 2.83
N CYS A 240 47.78 19.40 3.65
CA CYS A 240 47.37 19.41 5.07
C CYS A 240 45.97 20.03 5.29
N HIS A 241 45.02 19.74 4.41
CA HIS A 241 43.66 20.31 4.41
C HIS A 241 42.61 19.41 5.08
N GLU A 242 43.01 18.41 5.87
CA GLU A 242 42.07 17.45 6.47
C GLU A 242 41.00 18.09 7.34
N GLU A 243 41.39 19.03 8.22
CA GLU A 243 40.45 19.70 9.12
C GLU A 243 39.48 20.63 8.37
N SER A 244 39.93 21.25 7.28
CA SER A 244 39.07 22.04 6.41
C SER A 244 38.05 21.14 5.70
N ALA A 245 38.50 19.99 5.18
CA ALA A 245 37.63 19.03 4.52
C ALA A 245 36.59 18.43 5.48
N LYS A 246 37.00 18.11 6.72
CA LYS A 246 36.07 17.67 7.77
C LYS A 246 35.03 18.74 8.10
N ARG A 247 35.43 20.01 8.20
CA ARG A 247 34.48 21.10 8.48
C ARG A 247 33.41 21.22 7.40
N VAL A 248 33.80 21.16 6.11
CA VAL A 248 32.84 21.19 5.00
C VAL A 248 31.95 19.94 4.99
N PHE A 249 32.51 18.78 5.32
CA PHE A 249 31.72 17.56 5.51
C PHE A 249 30.68 17.74 6.61
N ASP A 250 31.08 18.25 7.77
CA ASP A 250 30.20 18.46 8.93
C ASP A 250 29.06 19.44 8.59
N GLU A 251 29.35 20.53 7.86
CA GLU A 251 28.32 21.48 7.40
C GLU A 251 27.28 20.81 6.50
N LYS A 252 27.72 20.01 5.50
CA LYS A 252 26.80 19.28 4.61
C LYS A 252 26.03 18.19 5.36
N ASN A 253 26.70 17.50 6.28
CA ASN A 253 26.10 16.45 7.10
C ASN A 253 25.05 17.02 8.06
N GLU A 254 25.25 18.23 8.58
CA GLU A 254 24.27 18.91 9.44
C GLU A 254 23.00 19.29 8.65
N VAL A 255 23.15 19.76 7.40
CA VAL A 255 22.01 20.02 6.52
C VAL A 255 21.21 18.74 6.24
N LEU A 256 21.91 17.64 5.94
CA LEU A 256 21.31 16.32 5.78
C LEU A 256 20.61 15.84 7.06
N CYS A 257 21.25 16.01 8.23
CA CYS A 257 20.69 15.66 9.52
C CYS A 257 19.37 16.41 9.76
N HIS A 258 19.35 17.72 9.50
CA HIS A 258 18.16 18.53 9.64
C HIS A 258 17.04 18.10 8.68
N SER A 259 17.34 17.89 7.39
CA SER A 259 16.31 17.46 6.42
C SER A 259 15.77 16.07 6.70
N ALA A 260 16.64 15.12 7.07
CA ALA A 260 16.26 13.77 7.50
C ALA A 260 15.39 13.79 8.77
N THR A 261 15.76 14.60 9.76
CA THR A 261 15.00 14.76 11.01
C THR A 261 13.60 15.30 10.73
N GLN A 262 13.47 16.32 9.86
CA GLN A 262 12.15 16.86 9.50
C GLN A 262 11.32 15.83 8.72
N ALA A 263 11.92 15.12 7.76
CA ALA A 263 11.24 14.07 6.99
C ALA A 263 10.68 12.97 7.92
N GLY A 264 11.53 12.48 8.83
CA GLY A 264 11.18 11.47 9.83
C GLY A 264 10.15 11.98 10.83
N LYS A 265 10.26 13.21 11.33
CA LYS A 265 9.29 13.81 12.26
C LYS A 265 7.87 13.81 11.68
N TYR A 266 7.69 14.35 10.48
CA TYR A 266 6.35 14.37 9.86
C TYR A 266 5.86 12.97 9.47
N GLY A 267 6.76 12.09 9.02
CA GLY A 267 6.42 10.70 8.68
C GLY A 267 5.94 9.92 9.91
N ASN A 268 6.73 9.92 10.99
CA ASN A 268 6.46 9.12 12.19
C ASN A 268 5.27 9.63 12.99
N ILE A 269 5.00 10.95 13.01
CA ILE A 269 3.82 11.52 13.69
C ILE A 269 2.51 11.16 12.97
N THR A 270 2.55 10.84 11.68
CA THR A 270 1.34 10.58 10.89
C THR A 270 0.53 9.40 11.45
N MET A 271 1.17 8.28 11.80
CA MET A 271 0.46 7.09 12.27
C MET A 271 -0.22 7.28 13.64
N PRO A 272 0.45 7.83 14.68
CA PRO A 272 -0.20 8.17 15.94
C PRO A 272 -1.34 9.18 15.79
N VAL A 273 -1.21 10.18 14.90
CA VAL A 273 -2.27 11.16 14.65
C VAL A 273 -3.51 10.48 14.06
N VAL A 274 -3.35 9.60 13.07
CA VAL A 274 -4.48 8.84 12.50
C VAL A 274 -5.15 7.96 13.55
N GLY A 275 -4.36 7.23 14.34
CA GLY A 275 -4.88 6.38 15.42
C GLY A 275 -5.68 7.18 16.45
N ASN A 276 -5.12 8.30 16.94
CA ASN A 276 -5.78 9.16 17.93
C ASN A 276 -7.01 9.85 17.36
N MET A 277 -7.02 10.27 16.09
CA MET A 277 -8.23 10.79 15.44
C MET A 277 -9.32 9.73 15.35
N GLY A 278 -8.97 8.46 15.15
CA GLY A 278 -9.91 7.34 15.22
C GLY A 278 -10.54 7.18 16.61
N TYR A 279 -9.74 7.26 17.68
CA TYR A 279 -10.26 7.25 19.05
C TYR A 279 -11.09 8.50 19.39
N MET A 280 -10.68 9.67 18.88
CA MET A 280 -11.44 10.91 19.04
C MET A 280 -12.80 10.81 18.35
N LEU A 281 -12.87 10.25 17.15
CA LEU A 281 -14.16 9.97 16.49
C LEU A 281 -15.01 9.04 17.35
N TYR A 282 -14.42 7.98 17.90
CA TYR A 282 -15.14 7.04 18.75
C TYR A 282 -15.79 7.75 19.95
N VAL A 283 -15.04 8.60 20.65
CA VAL A 283 -15.56 9.38 21.79
C VAL A 283 -16.64 10.38 21.35
N LEU A 284 -16.39 11.14 20.28
CA LEU A 284 -17.36 12.11 19.76
C LEU A 284 -18.66 11.43 19.33
N LEU A 285 -18.57 10.26 18.69
CA LEU A 285 -19.73 9.50 18.26
C LEU A 285 -20.49 8.89 19.45
N ALA A 286 -19.80 8.48 20.51
CA ALA A 286 -20.44 8.04 21.74
C ALA A 286 -21.20 9.19 22.43
N ILE A 287 -20.62 10.40 22.46
CA ILE A 287 -21.27 11.59 23.05
C ILE A 287 -22.46 12.03 22.20
N VAL A 288 -22.27 12.24 20.89
CA VAL A 288 -23.32 12.71 19.98
C VAL A 288 -24.42 11.68 19.84
N GLY A 289 -24.06 10.40 19.65
CA GLY A 289 -25.01 9.30 19.56
C GLY A 289 -25.75 9.07 20.88
N GLY A 290 -25.05 9.12 22.01
CA GLY A 290 -25.66 8.99 23.35
C GLY A 290 -26.62 10.13 23.67
N ALA A 291 -26.21 11.38 23.44
CA ALA A 291 -27.08 12.54 23.61
C ALA A 291 -28.31 12.48 22.69
N ALA A 292 -28.13 12.04 21.44
CA ALA A 292 -29.23 11.89 20.49
C ALA A 292 -30.18 10.73 20.85
N GLY A 293 -29.67 9.66 21.45
CA GLY A 293 -30.47 8.57 22.00
C GLY A 293 -31.29 9.01 23.22
N ILE A 294 -30.68 9.76 24.15
CA ILE A 294 -31.36 10.28 25.35
C ILE A 294 -32.43 11.33 24.99
N ALA A 295 -32.14 12.18 24.00
CA ALA A 295 -33.08 13.20 23.53
C ALA A 295 -34.20 12.63 22.63
N GLU A 296 -34.23 11.31 22.40
CA GLU A 296 -35.17 10.61 21.52
C GLU A 296 -35.32 11.27 20.14
N LEU A 297 -34.21 11.81 19.62
CA LEU A 297 -34.22 12.52 18.35
C LEU A 297 -34.66 11.57 17.22
N PRO A 298 -35.50 12.03 16.28
CA PRO A 298 -35.92 11.22 15.15
C PRO A 298 -34.69 10.84 14.32
N ASN A 299 -34.37 9.56 14.28
CA ASN A 299 -33.27 9.04 13.50
C ASN A 299 -33.78 8.61 12.12
N LEU A 300 -33.41 9.40 11.11
CA LEU A 300 -33.65 9.05 9.71
C LEU A 300 -32.69 7.92 9.31
N SER A 301 -33.24 6.73 9.11
CA SER A 301 -32.55 5.55 8.60
C SER A 301 -33.13 5.14 7.24
N LEU A 302 -32.42 4.31 6.46
CA LEU A 302 -32.98 3.76 5.21
C LEU A 302 -34.22 2.87 5.44
N THR A 303 -34.47 2.44 6.69
CA THR A 303 -35.64 1.62 7.08
C THR A 303 -36.80 2.43 7.67
N GLY A 304 -36.68 3.76 7.75
CA GLY A 304 -37.69 4.66 8.33
C GLY A 304 -37.15 5.55 9.45
N ILE A 305 -38.06 6.22 10.15
CA ILE A 305 -37.73 7.11 11.28
C ILE A 305 -37.94 6.32 12.58
N ASN A 306 -36.85 5.99 13.27
CA ASN A 306 -36.87 5.29 14.55
C ASN A 306 -36.11 6.11 15.61
N THR A 307 -36.17 5.72 16.88
CA THR A 307 -35.29 6.28 17.91
C THR A 307 -33.92 5.60 17.89
N LEU A 308 -32.87 6.31 18.33
CA LEU A 308 -31.53 5.78 18.45
C LEU A 308 -31.42 4.86 19.67
N THR A 309 -31.29 3.55 19.43
CA THR A 309 -31.06 2.57 20.49
C THR A 309 -29.59 2.47 20.89
N ILE A 310 -29.32 1.96 22.10
CA ILE A 310 -27.96 1.69 22.58
C ILE A 310 -27.22 0.74 21.63
N GLY A 311 -27.87 -0.34 21.17
CA GLY A 311 -27.28 -1.26 20.21
C GLY A 311 -26.92 -0.60 18.87
N THR A 312 -27.70 0.40 18.44
CA THR A 312 -27.39 1.19 17.23
C THR A 312 -26.11 1.99 17.42
N ILE A 313 -25.94 2.64 18.57
CA ILE A 313 -24.75 3.44 18.88
C ILE A 313 -23.51 2.54 18.93
N VAL A 314 -23.56 1.41 19.62
CA VAL A 314 -22.42 0.47 19.71
C VAL A 314 -22.05 -0.12 18.35
N SER A 315 -23.04 -0.44 17.52
CA SER A 315 -22.81 -0.89 16.14
C SER A 315 -22.15 0.20 15.30
N PHE A 316 -22.60 1.45 15.44
CA PHE A 316 -22.00 2.61 14.77
C PHE A 316 -20.56 2.84 15.18
N LEU A 317 -20.24 2.72 16.47
CA LEU A 317 -18.89 2.84 17.00
C LEU A 317 -17.94 1.83 16.32
N THR A 318 -18.41 0.60 16.11
CA THR A 318 -17.65 -0.44 15.40
C THR A 318 -17.53 -0.15 13.90
N LEU A 319 -18.65 0.18 13.24
CA LEU A 319 -18.67 0.54 11.81
C LEU A 319 -17.76 1.73 11.51
N SER A 320 -17.70 2.74 12.41
CA SER A 320 -16.89 3.95 12.23
C SER A 320 -15.40 3.64 12.07
N ARG A 321 -14.89 2.66 12.83
CA ARG A 321 -13.51 2.19 12.70
C ARG A 321 -13.30 1.39 11.42
N SER A 322 -14.27 0.54 11.04
CA SER A 322 -14.25 -0.19 9.77
C SER A 322 -14.31 0.72 8.54
N PHE A 323 -14.80 1.94 8.69
CA PHE A 323 -14.78 2.97 7.64
C PHE A 323 -13.45 3.73 7.60
N ILE A 324 -12.87 4.11 8.75
CA ILE A 324 -11.62 4.89 8.79
C ILE A 324 -10.37 4.05 8.51
N ASN A 325 -10.25 2.87 9.13
CA ASN A 325 -9.02 2.08 9.07
C ASN A 325 -8.59 1.74 7.63
N PRO A 326 -9.49 1.30 6.73
CA PRO A 326 -9.08 0.93 5.38
C PRO A 326 -8.66 2.14 4.52
N ILE A 327 -9.11 3.36 4.83
CA ILE A 327 -8.65 4.58 4.15
C ILE A 327 -7.14 4.77 4.36
N GLY A 328 -6.66 4.52 5.59
CA GLY A 328 -5.23 4.51 5.89
C GLY A 328 -4.48 3.41 5.14
N GLN A 329 -5.06 2.21 5.05
CA GLN A 329 -4.47 1.08 4.33
C GLN A 329 -4.32 1.36 2.83
N ILE A 330 -5.34 1.93 2.17
CA ILE A 330 -5.27 2.30 0.75
C ILE A 330 -4.10 3.24 0.48
N SER A 331 -3.89 4.24 1.35
CA SER A 331 -2.82 5.23 1.21
C SER A 331 -1.43 4.59 1.27
N MET A 332 -1.22 3.64 2.19
CA MET A 332 0.05 2.91 2.30
C MET A 332 0.28 2.00 1.09
N GLN A 333 -0.75 1.25 0.69
CA GLN A 333 -0.64 0.30 -0.42
C GLN A 333 -0.47 0.98 -1.78
N PHE A 334 -0.99 2.19 -1.97
CA PHE A 334 -0.80 2.94 -3.20
C PHE A 334 0.69 3.17 -3.53
N ASN A 335 1.52 3.48 -2.52
CA ASN A 335 2.96 3.66 -2.74
C ASN A 335 3.64 2.35 -3.19
N MET A 336 3.27 1.22 -2.59
CA MET A 336 3.77 -0.09 -3.00
C MET A 336 3.38 -0.44 -4.43
N VAL A 337 2.14 -0.13 -4.83
CA VAL A 337 1.69 -0.30 -6.22
C VAL A 337 2.54 0.52 -7.19
N VAL A 338 2.79 1.79 -6.88
CA VAL A 338 3.61 2.65 -7.75
C VAL A 338 5.04 2.10 -7.89
N MET A 339 5.65 1.64 -6.80
CA MET A 339 6.98 1.01 -6.84
C MET A 339 6.99 -0.27 -7.67
N ALA A 340 6.00 -1.13 -7.48
CA ALA A 340 5.87 -2.37 -8.24
C ALA A 340 5.63 -2.13 -9.73
N LEU A 341 4.88 -1.08 -10.10
CA LEU A 341 4.69 -0.72 -11.51
C LEU A 341 5.98 -0.19 -12.15
N ALA A 342 6.82 0.51 -11.39
CA ALA A 342 8.14 0.92 -11.87
C ALA A 342 9.07 -0.30 -12.06
N GLY A 343 9.07 -1.25 -11.12
CA GLY A 343 9.80 -2.52 -11.24
C GLY A 343 9.30 -3.38 -12.42
N ALA A 344 7.98 -3.50 -12.57
CA ALA A 344 7.36 -4.19 -13.70
C ALA A 344 7.72 -3.55 -15.05
N SER A 345 7.81 -2.22 -15.12
CA SER A 345 8.27 -1.54 -16.33
C SER A 345 9.69 -1.96 -16.71
N ARG A 346 10.63 -2.00 -15.76
CA ARG A 346 12.01 -2.45 -15.99
C ARG A 346 12.09 -3.92 -16.43
N ILE A 347 11.24 -4.77 -15.85
CA ILE A 347 11.12 -6.18 -16.25
C ILE A 347 10.65 -6.26 -17.70
N PHE A 348 9.58 -5.54 -18.05
CA PHE A 348 9.05 -5.55 -19.42
C PHE A 348 10.00 -4.92 -20.42
N ASP A 349 10.79 -3.92 -20.02
CA ASP A 349 11.85 -3.35 -20.86
C ASP A 349 12.91 -4.41 -21.21
N LEU A 350 13.30 -5.27 -20.25
CA LEU A 350 14.18 -6.42 -20.54
C LEU A 350 13.55 -7.41 -21.51
N MET A 351 12.26 -7.69 -21.32
CA MET A 351 11.51 -8.66 -22.15
C MET A 351 11.19 -8.14 -23.55
N ASP A 352 11.23 -6.83 -23.75
CA ASP A 352 10.97 -6.17 -25.04
C ASP A 352 12.25 -5.87 -25.81
N GLU A 353 13.41 -6.13 -25.23
CA GLU A 353 14.69 -5.98 -25.90
C GLU A 353 14.79 -6.93 -27.11
N GLU A 354 15.36 -6.46 -28.22
CA GLU A 354 15.48 -7.27 -29.42
C GLU A 354 16.46 -8.44 -29.21
N SER A 355 16.04 -9.63 -29.62
CA SER A 355 16.91 -10.81 -29.61
C SER A 355 17.99 -10.71 -30.69
N GLU A 356 19.11 -11.38 -30.43
CA GLU A 356 20.20 -11.55 -31.38
C GLU A 356 19.67 -12.22 -32.65
N GLN A 357 19.95 -11.59 -33.79
CA GLN A 357 19.53 -12.13 -35.08
C GLN A 357 20.47 -13.26 -35.47
N ASP A 358 19.96 -14.49 -35.48
CA ASP A 358 20.67 -15.62 -36.05
C ASP A 358 20.49 -15.64 -37.58
N ALA A 359 21.30 -14.84 -38.27
CA ALA A 359 21.41 -14.85 -39.73
C ALA A 359 22.43 -15.89 -40.24
N GLY A 360 22.83 -16.84 -39.38
CA GLY A 360 23.82 -17.86 -39.71
C GLY A 360 23.34 -18.79 -40.84
N TYR A 361 23.98 -18.71 -42.00
CA TYR A 361 23.73 -19.58 -43.16
C TYR A 361 24.52 -20.90 -43.12
N VAL A 362 25.35 -21.11 -42.09
CA VAL A 362 26.22 -22.29 -41.99
C VAL A 362 25.56 -23.35 -41.11
N THR A 363 24.81 -24.25 -41.72
CA THR A 363 24.51 -25.55 -41.12
C THR A 363 25.82 -26.34 -41.04
N LEU A 364 26.22 -26.84 -39.87
CA LEU A 364 27.48 -27.58 -39.65
C LEU A 364 27.81 -28.52 -40.83
N VAL A 365 28.80 -28.15 -41.66
CA VAL A 365 29.07 -28.84 -42.94
C VAL A 365 30.04 -30.02 -42.80
N ASN A 366 30.60 -30.25 -41.61
CA ASN A 366 31.51 -31.38 -41.33
C ASN A 366 31.52 -31.75 -39.85
N ALA A 367 30.41 -32.31 -39.35
CA ALA A 367 30.43 -33.04 -38.08
C ALA A 367 30.49 -34.54 -38.39
N LYS A 368 31.59 -35.21 -38.04
CA LYS A 368 31.64 -36.66 -37.94
C LYS A 368 31.33 -37.03 -36.48
N THR A 369 30.28 -37.81 -36.28
CA THR A 369 30.00 -38.46 -34.99
C THR A 369 31.09 -39.50 -34.76
N GLU A 370 31.95 -39.29 -33.78
CA GLU A 370 32.94 -40.27 -33.34
C GLU A 370 32.55 -40.73 -31.93
N ASN A 371 32.19 -42.01 -31.82
CA ASN A 371 31.72 -42.72 -30.61
C ASN A 371 30.27 -42.47 -30.15
N GLY A 372 29.33 -42.37 -31.09
CA GLY A 372 27.89 -42.54 -30.83
C GLY A 372 27.28 -41.51 -29.90
#